data_AF-A0A8T1T1F5-F1
#
_entry.id   AF-A0A8T1T1F5-F1
#
_cell.length_a   1.000
_cell.length_b   1.000
_cell.length_c   1.000
_cell.angle_alpha   90.00
_cell.angle_beta   90.00
_cell.angle_gamma   90.00
#
_symmetry.space_group_name_H-M   'P 1'
#
loop_
_entity.id
_entity.type
_entity.pdbx_description
1 polymer ?
#
loop_
_entity_poly.entity_id
_entity_poly.type
_entity_poly.pdbx_seq_one_letter_code
_entity_poly.pdbx_strand_id
1 'polypeptide(L)'
;METLLWQVEQLPGLLAVSRSGQVRDWDPPTLDRALQWGRYFQHLHGRFRAQPRLRAALGQRLRRGQPGPPLGFGHLGRCPELLGLALLGNRALPPAACHRLLRSLLLPPSGQATPGPCSLGLLARRRAAVQLLPPPPSSAPARPEELEPPLRTEAQLLLSRLQEDEEGQGPEGVLEKLPGPRVYRVLAALLLLEQAGDNAGREGASWA
;
A
#
# COMPACT_ATOMS: atom_id res chain seq x y z
N MET A 1 15.84 -5.60 28.66
CA MET A 1 16.21 -5.86 27.24
C MET A 1 15.42 -7.03 26.65
N GLU A 2 15.26 -8.13 27.38
CA GLU A 2 14.53 -9.31 26.90
C GLU A 2 13.05 -9.05 26.59
N THR A 3 12.37 -8.22 27.38
CA THR A 3 10.98 -7.80 27.14
C THR A 3 10.80 -7.09 25.80
N LEU A 4 11.73 -6.23 25.40
CA LEU A 4 11.73 -5.55 24.10
C LEU A 4 11.91 -6.54 22.95
N LEU A 5 12.81 -7.50 23.12
CA LEU A 5 13.07 -8.54 22.12
C LEU A 5 11.85 -9.45 21.94
N TRP A 6 11.17 -9.80 23.03
CA TRP A 6 9.92 -10.56 22.99
C TRP A 6 8.80 -9.79 22.29
N GLN A 7 8.62 -8.49 22.59
CA GLN A 7 7.62 -7.65 21.92
C GLN A 7 7.85 -7.55 20.40
N VAL A 8 9.11 -7.44 19.99
CA VAL A 8 9.51 -7.36 18.58
C VAL A 8 9.31 -8.70 17.86
N GLU A 9 9.45 -9.81 18.58
CA GLU A 9 9.15 -11.16 18.07
C GLU A 9 7.65 -11.37 17.79
N GLN A 10 6.75 -10.60 18.43
CA GLN A 10 5.30 -10.66 18.17
C GLN A 10 4.85 -9.88 16.93
N LEU A 11 5.69 -8.97 16.40
CA LEU A 11 5.33 -8.11 15.26
C LEU A 11 4.93 -8.89 14.00
N PRO A 12 5.66 -9.95 13.58
CA PRO A 12 5.21 -10.81 12.50
C PRO A 12 3.81 -11.40 12.71
N GLY A 13 3.53 -11.87 13.92
CA GLY A 13 2.22 -12.41 14.30
C GLY A 13 1.13 -11.36 14.17
N LEU A 14 1.38 -10.13 14.66
CA LEU A 14 0.45 -9.01 14.52
C LEU A 14 0.13 -8.72 13.04
N LEU A 15 1.15 -8.65 12.17
CA LEU A 15 0.96 -8.44 10.72
C LEU A 15 0.19 -9.59 10.06
N ALA A 16 0.44 -10.84 10.47
CA ALA A 16 -0.28 -11.99 9.97
C ALA A 16 -1.76 -11.93 10.37
N VAL A 17 -2.06 -11.62 11.64
CA VAL A 17 -3.43 -11.46 12.12
C VAL A 17 -4.14 -10.32 11.39
N SER A 18 -3.47 -9.17 11.17
CA SER A 18 -4.03 -8.04 10.42
C SER A 18 -4.40 -8.37 8.96
N ARG A 19 -3.79 -9.42 8.37
CA ARG A 19 -4.13 -9.91 7.02
C ARG A 19 -5.15 -11.04 7.02
N SER A 20 -5.54 -11.54 8.18
CA SER A 20 -6.42 -12.71 8.33
C SER A 20 -7.89 -12.33 8.50
N GLY A 21 -8.78 -13.32 8.38
CA GLY A 21 -10.21 -13.14 8.64
C GLY A 21 -10.56 -12.71 10.07
N GLN A 22 -9.63 -12.87 11.03
CA GLN A 22 -9.84 -12.53 12.45
C GLN A 22 -10.08 -11.04 12.68
N VAL A 23 -9.70 -10.19 11.72
CA VAL A 23 -9.95 -8.74 11.75
C VAL A 23 -11.45 -8.41 11.75
N ARG A 24 -12.31 -9.34 11.31
CA ARG A 24 -13.76 -9.17 11.35
C ARG A 24 -14.29 -8.95 12.77
N ASP A 25 -13.67 -9.59 13.75
CA ASP A 25 -14.10 -9.57 15.15
C ASP A 25 -13.36 -8.50 15.97
N TRP A 26 -12.52 -7.69 15.33
CA TRP A 26 -11.79 -6.65 16.01
C TRP A 26 -12.72 -5.51 16.42
N ASP A 27 -12.73 -5.24 17.72
CA ASP A 27 -13.39 -4.06 18.25
C ASP A 27 -12.56 -2.78 17.96
N PRO A 28 -13.19 -1.60 17.97
CA PRO A 28 -12.49 -0.36 17.72
C PRO A 28 -11.26 -0.09 18.61
N PRO A 29 -11.24 -0.43 19.93
CA PRO A 29 -10.04 -0.25 20.73
C PRO A 29 -8.92 -1.24 20.37
N THR A 30 -9.23 -2.47 19.92
CA THR A 30 -8.19 -3.40 19.43
C THR A 30 -7.52 -2.86 18.16
N LEU A 31 -8.30 -2.28 17.25
CA LEU A 31 -7.78 -1.60 16.06
C LEU A 31 -6.84 -0.44 16.43
N ASP A 32 -7.27 0.43 17.34
CA ASP A 32 -6.45 1.55 17.79
C ASP A 32 -5.16 1.08 18.48
N ARG A 33 -5.25 0.01 19.29
CA ARG A 33 -4.09 -0.61 19.93
C ARG A 33 -3.11 -1.20 18.91
N ALA A 34 -3.59 -1.83 17.84
CA ALA A 34 -2.74 -2.32 16.75
C ALA A 34 -1.99 -1.17 16.06
N LEU A 35 -2.65 -0.03 15.82
CA LEU A 35 -2.01 1.16 15.26
C LEU A 35 -0.99 1.79 16.22
N GLN A 36 -1.28 1.79 17.53
CA GLN A 36 -0.33 2.21 18.56
C GLN A 36 0.92 1.32 18.59
N TRP A 37 0.77 0.00 18.44
CA TRP A 37 1.91 -0.91 18.28
C TRP A 37 2.77 -0.55 17.07
N GLY A 38 2.16 -0.23 15.93
CA GLY A 38 2.90 0.26 14.76
C GLY A 38 3.75 1.49 15.08
N ARG A 39 3.18 2.49 15.74
CA ARG A 39 3.89 3.72 16.16
C ARG A 39 4.99 3.43 17.17
N TYR A 40 4.73 2.52 18.11
CA TYR A 40 5.72 2.07 19.09
C TYR A 40 6.95 1.44 18.41
N PHE A 41 6.75 0.55 17.43
CA PHE A 41 7.85 -0.05 16.68
C PHE A 41 8.61 0.97 15.83
N GLN A 42 7.93 1.96 15.26
CA GLN A 42 8.59 3.08 14.57
C GLN A 42 9.45 3.91 15.53
N HIS A 43 8.96 4.18 16.74
CA HIS A 43 9.73 4.88 17.76
C HIS A 43 10.95 4.06 18.21
N LEU A 44 10.78 2.75 18.42
CA LEU A 44 11.90 1.84 18.71
C LEU A 44 12.94 1.86 17.59
N HIS A 45 12.53 1.85 16.32
CA HIS A 45 13.45 1.99 15.19
C HIS A 45 14.25 3.29 15.28
N GLY A 46 13.59 4.42 15.50
CA GLY A 46 14.23 5.72 15.65
C GLY A 46 15.26 5.75 16.80
N ARG A 47 14.91 5.14 17.93
CA ARG A 47 15.78 5.06 19.13
C ARG A 47 17.01 4.17 18.91
N PHE A 48 16.84 3.02 18.26
CA PHE A 48 17.91 2.03 18.11
C PHE A 48 18.68 2.10 16.78
N ARG A 49 18.33 3.05 15.89
CA ARG A 49 19.01 3.20 14.59
C ARG A 49 20.52 3.44 14.70
N ALA A 50 20.95 4.15 15.74
CA ALA A 50 22.35 4.51 15.97
C ALA A 50 23.14 3.42 16.73
N GLN A 51 22.53 2.29 17.07
CA GLN A 51 23.12 1.24 17.91
C GLN A 51 23.25 -0.08 17.15
N PRO A 52 24.39 -0.36 16.49
CA PRO A 52 24.55 -1.49 15.55
C PRO A 52 24.31 -2.87 16.18
N ARG A 53 24.78 -3.09 17.41
CA ARG A 53 24.61 -4.36 18.14
C ARG A 53 23.14 -4.65 18.44
N LEU A 54 22.40 -3.64 18.88
CA LEU A 54 20.98 -3.77 19.20
C LEU A 54 20.12 -3.89 17.94
N ARG A 55 20.47 -3.16 16.88
CA ARG A 55 19.88 -3.32 15.55
C ARG A 55 19.98 -4.78 15.05
N ALA A 56 21.15 -5.39 15.18
CA ALA A 56 21.38 -6.77 14.77
C ALA A 56 20.54 -7.77 15.60
N ALA A 57 20.51 -7.59 16.93
CA ALA A 57 19.71 -8.43 17.82
C ALA A 57 18.20 -8.34 17.52
N LEU A 58 17.68 -7.13 17.31
CA LEU A 58 16.28 -6.89 16.93
C LEU A 58 15.94 -7.52 15.57
N GLY A 59 16.81 -7.33 14.58
CA GLY A 59 16.64 -7.96 13.26
C GLY A 59 16.71 -9.48 13.30
N GLN A 60 17.56 -10.06 14.15
CA GLN A 60 17.63 -11.51 14.34
C GLN A 60 16.37 -12.07 15.00
N ARG A 61 15.80 -11.35 15.97
CA ARG A 61 14.54 -11.76 16.63
C ARG A 61 13.35 -11.70 15.67
N LEU A 62 13.22 -10.65 14.87
CA LEU A 62 12.18 -10.54 13.84
C LEU A 62 12.19 -11.70 12.83
N ARG A 63 13.39 -12.20 12.51
CA ARG A 63 13.54 -13.36 11.62
C ARG A 63 13.18 -14.70 12.26
N ARG A 64 13.28 -14.83 13.58
CA ARG A 64 12.96 -16.06 14.31
C ARG A 64 11.46 -16.29 14.46
N GLY A 65 10.67 -15.22 14.52
CA GLY A 65 9.22 -15.30 14.67
C GLY A 65 8.42 -15.60 13.38
N GLN A 66 9.04 -16.14 12.31
CA GLN A 66 8.39 -16.25 11.00
C GLN A 66 8.57 -17.59 10.26
N PRO A 67 7.49 -18.08 9.61
CA PRO A 67 7.52 -18.92 8.41
C PRO A 67 7.35 -18.14 7.08
N GLY A 68 7.30 -16.80 7.09
CA GLY A 68 7.03 -15.93 5.91
C GLY A 68 8.20 -15.03 5.48
N PRO A 69 7.94 -13.96 4.68
CA PRO A 69 8.99 -13.06 4.18
C PRO A 69 9.78 -12.41 5.34
N PRO A 70 11.11 -12.47 5.33
CA PRO A 70 11.92 -12.11 6.48
C PRO A 70 11.80 -10.61 6.81
N LEU A 71 11.21 -10.30 7.97
CA LEU A 71 11.18 -8.94 8.48
C LEU A 71 12.56 -8.58 9.06
N GLY A 72 13.22 -7.62 8.43
CA GLY A 72 14.42 -6.97 8.95
C GLY A 72 14.13 -5.73 9.80
N PHE A 73 15.14 -5.20 10.48
CA PHE A 73 15.05 -4.02 11.34
C PHE A 73 14.41 -2.79 10.67
N GLY A 74 14.68 -2.56 9.37
CA GLY A 74 14.10 -1.42 8.63
C GLY A 74 12.57 -1.44 8.57
N HIS A 75 11.95 -2.61 8.72
CA HIS A 75 10.49 -2.73 8.76
C HIS A 75 9.88 -2.18 10.04
N LEU A 76 10.65 -2.08 11.13
CA LEU A 76 10.20 -1.42 12.37
C LEU A 76 9.87 0.05 12.11
N GLY A 77 10.73 0.73 11.33
CA GLY A 77 10.52 2.14 10.96
C GLY A 77 9.30 2.36 10.06
N ARG A 78 8.90 1.34 9.30
CA ARG A 78 7.73 1.34 8.41
C ARG A 78 6.54 0.57 8.98
N CYS A 79 6.59 0.16 10.25
CA CYS A 79 5.56 -0.68 10.84
C CYS A 79 4.15 -0.07 10.80
N PRO A 80 3.95 1.24 11.03
CA PRO A 80 2.64 1.88 10.87
C PRO A 80 2.09 1.73 9.44
N GLU A 81 2.95 1.89 8.43
CA GLU A 81 2.59 1.74 7.01
C GLU A 81 2.22 0.30 6.68
N LEU A 82 3.03 -0.65 7.13
CA LEU A 82 2.81 -2.08 6.88
C LEU A 82 1.52 -2.57 7.54
N LEU A 83 1.23 -2.12 8.77
CA LEU A 83 -0.02 -2.44 9.47
C LEU A 83 -1.23 -1.75 8.81
N GLY A 84 -1.09 -0.47 8.46
CA GLY A 84 -2.12 0.27 7.74
C GLY A 84 -2.48 -0.40 6.41
N LEU A 85 -1.48 -0.80 5.63
CA LEU A 85 -1.66 -1.53 4.38
C LEU A 85 -2.28 -2.92 4.59
N ALA A 86 -1.81 -3.66 5.60
CA ALA A 86 -2.35 -4.99 5.91
C ALA A 86 -3.85 -4.91 6.27
N LEU A 87 -4.23 -3.96 7.11
CA LEU A 87 -5.61 -3.77 7.53
C LEU A 87 -6.48 -3.21 6.40
N LEU A 88 -6.01 -2.18 5.70
CA LEU A 88 -6.72 -1.60 4.56
C LEU A 88 -6.93 -2.61 3.44
N GLY A 89 -5.94 -3.46 3.17
CA GLY A 89 -6.00 -4.52 2.17
C GLY A 89 -6.96 -5.66 2.51
N ASN A 90 -7.35 -5.79 3.78
CA ASN A 90 -8.14 -6.92 4.26
C ASN A 90 -9.64 -6.75 3.97
N ARG A 91 -10.22 -7.67 3.20
CA ARG A 91 -11.66 -7.69 2.87
C ARG A 91 -12.55 -8.05 4.06
N ALA A 92 -11.99 -8.64 5.11
CA ALA A 92 -12.70 -8.97 6.34
C ALA A 92 -12.87 -7.77 7.29
N LEU A 93 -12.22 -6.63 6.99
CA LEU A 93 -12.33 -5.43 7.81
C LEU A 93 -13.77 -4.86 7.74
N PRO A 94 -14.49 -4.75 8.87
CA PRO A 94 -15.83 -4.18 8.88
C PRO A 94 -15.82 -2.73 8.39
N PRO A 95 -16.88 -2.27 7.68
CA PRO A 95 -16.92 -0.92 7.13
C PRO A 95 -16.75 0.15 8.22
N ALA A 96 -17.36 0.00 9.39
CA ALA A 96 -17.20 0.93 10.50
C ALA A 96 -15.74 1.03 11.00
N ALA A 97 -15.03 -0.11 11.05
CA ALA A 97 -13.61 -0.16 11.42
C ALA A 97 -12.72 0.46 10.32
N CYS A 98 -13.06 0.26 9.05
CA CYS A 98 -12.40 0.90 7.91
C CYS A 98 -12.50 2.44 7.99
N HIS A 99 -13.70 2.98 8.23
CA HIS A 99 -13.90 4.42 8.38
C HIS A 99 -13.07 5.01 9.55
N ARG A 100 -13.04 4.32 10.69
CA ARG A 100 -12.22 4.73 11.85
C ARG A 100 -10.73 4.69 11.53
N LEU A 101 -10.28 3.63 10.85
CA LEU A 101 -8.89 3.49 10.42
C LEU A 101 -8.50 4.63 9.47
N LEU A 102 -9.29 4.90 8.45
CA LEU A 102 -9.08 6.01 7.53
C LEU A 102 -9.04 7.35 8.27
N ARG A 103 -9.96 7.60 9.20
CA ARG A 103 -9.93 8.81 10.05
C ARG A 103 -8.65 8.91 10.87
N SER A 104 -8.18 7.81 11.46
CA SER A 104 -6.94 7.79 12.25
C SER A 104 -5.65 7.99 11.43
N LEU A 105 -5.67 7.61 10.15
CA LEU A 105 -4.56 7.76 9.21
C LEU A 105 -4.55 9.14 8.53
N LEU A 106 -5.73 9.72 8.29
CA LEU A 106 -5.90 11.02 7.64
C LEU A 106 -5.85 12.20 8.62
N LEU A 107 -6.36 12.01 9.84
CA LEU A 107 -6.30 12.98 10.94
C LEU A 107 -5.38 12.42 12.03
N PRO A 108 -4.05 12.63 11.94
CA PRO A 108 -3.17 12.36 13.06
C PRO A 108 -3.58 13.23 14.27
N PRO A 109 -3.47 12.70 15.51
CA PRO A 109 -3.78 13.48 16.71
C PRO A 109 -2.87 14.71 16.79
N SER A 110 -3.48 15.88 16.95
CA SER A 110 -2.82 17.17 17.10
C SER A 110 -1.80 17.12 18.25
N GLY A 111 -0.51 17.19 17.91
CA GLY A 111 0.58 17.24 18.89
C GLY A 111 1.72 16.22 18.69
N GLN A 112 1.60 15.26 17.76
CA GLN A 112 2.76 14.43 17.38
C GLN A 112 3.51 15.09 16.22
N ALA A 113 4.74 15.55 16.51
CA ALA A 113 5.68 16.06 15.52
C ALA A 113 5.80 15.09 14.34
N THR A 114 5.61 15.66 13.15
CA THR A 114 5.83 15.13 11.80
C THR A 114 6.38 13.69 11.73
N PRO A 115 5.52 12.69 11.46
CA PRO A 115 6.02 11.52 10.74
C PRO A 115 6.43 11.99 9.35
N GLY A 116 7.55 11.46 8.84
CA GLY A 116 8.05 11.73 7.49
C GLY A 116 6.99 11.56 6.39
N PRO A 117 7.28 12.07 5.19
CA PRO A 117 6.27 12.52 4.22
C PRO A 117 5.28 11.42 3.84
N CYS A 118 3.99 11.73 4.02
CA CYS A 118 2.90 11.41 3.11
C CYS A 118 2.52 9.95 2.80
N SER A 119 3.20 8.91 3.30
CA SER A 119 2.92 7.53 2.86
C SER A 119 1.55 7.00 3.32
N LEU A 120 1.23 7.08 4.62
CA LEU A 120 0.00 6.51 5.18
C LEU A 120 -1.26 7.24 4.75
N GLY A 121 -1.23 8.58 4.72
CA GLY A 121 -2.36 9.39 4.28
C GLY A 121 -2.63 9.21 2.79
N LEU A 122 -1.59 9.11 1.97
CA LEU A 122 -1.71 8.87 0.53
C LEU A 122 -2.18 7.43 0.24
N LEU A 123 -1.73 6.44 1.00
CA LEU A 123 -2.23 5.06 0.91
C LEU A 123 -3.68 4.93 1.39
N ALA A 124 -4.05 5.62 2.47
CA ALA A 124 -5.44 5.72 2.93
C ALA A 124 -6.32 6.40 1.88
N ARG A 125 -5.86 7.50 1.26
CA ARG A 125 -6.56 8.18 0.15
C ARG A 125 -6.68 7.29 -1.08
N ARG A 126 -5.61 6.60 -1.49
CA ARG A 126 -5.64 5.65 -2.61
C ARG A 126 -6.57 4.48 -2.33
N ARG A 127 -6.61 3.97 -1.09
CA ARG A 127 -7.56 2.91 -0.73
C ARG A 127 -8.99 3.40 -0.64
N ALA A 128 -9.23 4.58 -0.07
CA ALA A 128 -10.54 5.22 -0.05
C ALA A 128 -11.02 5.45 -1.50
N ALA A 129 -10.14 5.92 -2.38
CA ALA A 129 -10.41 6.01 -3.81
C ALA A 129 -10.77 4.63 -4.38
N VAL A 130 -9.99 3.56 -4.13
CA VAL A 130 -10.31 2.19 -4.60
C VAL A 130 -11.63 1.64 -4.02
N GLN A 131 -12.04 2.02 -2.81
CA GLN A 131 -13.31 1.58 -2.22
C GLN A 131 -14.51 2.43 -2.67
N LEU A 132 -14.30 3.70 -2.99
CA LEU A 132 -15.31 4.60 -3.56
C LEU A 132 -15.43 4.44 -5.08
N LEU A 133 -14.38 3.91 -5.71
CA LEU A 133 -14.41 3.49 -7.09
C LEU A 133 -15.42 2.37 -7.21
N PRO A 134 -16.40 2.47 -8.13
CA PRO A 134 -17.26 1.35 -8.43
C PRO A 134 -16.35 0.16 -8.77
N PRO A 135 -16.66 -1.06 -8.26
CA PRO A 135 -15.90 -2.22 -8.65
C PRO A 135 -15.78 -2.23 -10.17
N PRO A 136 -14.60 -2.50 -10.73
CA PRO A 136 -14.47 -2.58 -12.18
C PRO A 136 -15.58 -3.52 -12.66
N PRO A 137 -16.32 -3.16 -13.72
CA PRO A 137 -17.40 -4.01 -14.21
C PRO A 137 -16.84 -5.42 -14.34
N SER A 138 -17.59 -6.44 -13.93
CA SER A 138 -17.15 -7.84 -13.93
C SER A 138 -16.68 -8.33 -15.32
N SER A 139 -16.90 -7.51 -16.36
CA SER A 139 -16.42 -7.63 -17.74
C SER A 139 -15.20 -6.74 -18.03
N ALA A 140 -14.36 -6.44 -17.04
CA ALA A 140 -13.13 -5.70 -17.27
C ALA A 140 -12.19 -6.58 -18.11
N PRO A 141 -11.73 -6.10 -19.28
CA PRO A 141 -10.91 -6.91 -20.18
C PRO A 141 -9.64 -7.34 -19.46
N ALA A 142 -9.40 -8.65 -19.40
CA ALA A 142 -8.21 -9.21 -18.76
C ALA A 142 -6.99 -9.15 -19.69
N ARG A 143 -7.24 -8.96 -20.98
CA ARG A 143 -6.23 -8.93 -22.04
C ARG A 143 -6.35 -7.65 -22.87
N PRO A 144 -5.22 -7.14 -23.39
CA PRO A 144 -5.20 -5.97 -24.29
C PRO A 144 -6.17 -6.10 -25.48
N GLU A 145 -6.35 -7.32 -25.97
CA GLU A 145 -7.17 -7.69 -27.14
C GLU A 145 -8.67 -7.51 -26.91
N GLU A 146 -9.13 -7.60 -25.66
CA GLU A 146 -10.54 -7.49 -25.27
C GLU A 146 -10.98 -6.03 -25.04
N LEU A 147 -10.05 -5.07 -25.12
CA LEU A 147 -10.38 -3.65 -25.00
C LEU A 147 -11.12 -3.14 -26.24
N GLU A 148 -12.16 -2.35 -25.99
CA GLU A 148 -12.82 -1.58 -27.04
C GLU A 148 -11.78 -0.73 -27.80
N PRO A 149 -11.79 -0.75 -29.15
CA PRO A 149 -10.84 0.02 -29.96
C PRO A 149 -10.74 1.52 -29.59
N PRO A 150 -11.84 2.26 -29.29
CA PRO A 150 -11.72 3.65 -28.87
C PRO A 150 -11.01 3.83 -27.52
N LEU A 151 -11.21 2.89 -26.59
CA LEU A 151 -10.58 2.94 -25.28
C LEU A 151 -9.08 2.68 -25.36
N ARG A 152 -8.68 1.75 -26.24
CA ARG A 152 -7.26 1.46 -26.52
C ARG A 152 -6.54 2.67 -27.11
N THR A 153 -7.16 3.35 -28.08
CA THR A 153 -6.58 4.56 -28.69
C THR A 153 -6.48 5.71 -27.69
N GLU A 154 -7.48 5.91 -26.83
CA GLU A 154 -7.44 6.92 -25.77
C GLU A 154 -6.30 6.66 -24.78
N ALA A 155 -6.11 5.39 -24.37
CA ALA A 155 -5.02 5.01 -23.48
C ALA A 155 -3.64 5.15 -24.13
N GLN A 156 -3.49 4.81 -25.41
CA GLN A 156 -2.23 4.99 -26.15
C GLN A 156 -1.85 6.47 -26.32
N LEU A 157 -2.83 7.32 -26.63
CA LEU A 157 -2.61 8.77 -26.72
C LEU A 157 -2.26 9.37 -25.36
N LEU A 158 -2.85 8.88 -24.27
CA LEU A 158 -2.48 9.33 -22.92
C LEU A 158 -1.06 8.87 -22.56
N LEU A 159 -0.69 7.65 -22.93
CA LEU A 159 0.66 7.11 -22.71
C LEU A 159 1.71 7.87 -23.53
N SER A 160 1.44 8.18 -24.80
CA SER A 160 2.36 8.98 -25.63
C SER A 160 2.53 10.40 -25.06
N ARG A 161 1.44 11.03 -24.60
CA ARG A 161 1.49 12.34 -23.93
C ARG A 161 2.29 12.30 -22.63
N LEU A 162 2.09 11.27 -21.80
CA LEU A 162 2.86 11.07 -20.57
C LEU A 162 4.37 10.87 -20.82
N GLN A 163 4.73 10.22 -21.93
CA GLN A 163 6.13 10.05 -22.34
C GLN A 163 6.72 11.33 -22.93
N GLU A 164 5.90 12.18 -23.53
CA GLU A 164 6.29 13.50 -24.05
C GLU A 164 6.42 14.56 -22.94
N ASP A 165 5.65 14.45 -21.84
CA ASP A 165 5.55 15.41 -20.73
C ASP A 165 6.60 15.23 -19.59
N GLU A 166 7.82 14.77 -19.90
CA GLU A 166 8.93 14.69 -18.91
C GLU A 166 9.35 16.07 -18.35
N GLU A 167 8.87 17.20 -18.92
CA GLU A 167 9.33 18.56 -18.59
C GLU A 167 8.30 19.51 -17.91
N GLY A 168 7.21 18.99 -17.32
CA GLY A 168 6.61 19.67 -16.17
C GLY A 168 5.17 20.18 -16.25
N GLN A 169 4.33 19.62 -17.12
CA GLN A 169 2.88 19.79 -17.02
C GLN A 169 2.24 18.43 -16.73
N GLY A 170 2.02 18.15 -15.44
CA GLY A 170 1.54 16.84 -15.00
C GLY A 170 0.20 16.42 -15.64
N PRO A 171 -0.12 15.12 -15.65
CA PRO A 171 -1.30 14.56 -16.31
C PRO A 171 -2.66 15.04 -15.77
N GLU A 172 -2.64 15.86 -14.72
CA GLU A 172 -3.80 16.40 -14.02
C GLU A 172 -4.74 17.13 -14.99
N GLY A 173 -4.21 17.93 -15.92
CA GLY A 173 -5.02 18.70 -16.87
C GLY A 173 -5.73 17.86 -17.96
N VAL A 174 -5.26 16.63 -18.22
CA VAL A 174 -5.90 15.69 -19.15
C VAL A 174 -6.94 14.84 -18.43
N LEU A 175 -6.62 14.42 -17.21
CA LEU A 175 -7.52 13.64 -16.35
C LEU A 175 -8.74 14.46 -15.89
N GLU A 176 -8.60 15.78 -15.71
CA GLU A 176 -9.70 16.69 -15.37
C GLU A 176 -10.73 16.89 -16.49
N LYS A 177 -10.34 16.69 -17.75
CA LYS A 177 -11.22 16.88 -18.92
C LYS A 177 -12.04 15.64 -19.28
N LEU A 178 -11.75 14.51 -18.65
CA LEU A 178 -12.39 13.23 -18.94
C LEU A 178 -13.56 12.99 -17.96
N PRO A 179 -14.73 12.52 -18.45
CA PRO A 179 -15.87 12.24 -17.57
C PRO A 179 -15.53 11.12 -16.58
N GLY A 180 -15.82 11.35 -15.30
CA GLY A 180 -15.38 10.54 -14.15
C GLY A 180 -15.33 9.01 -14.36
N PRO A 181 -16.40 8.32 -14.81
CA PRO A 181 -16.37 6.87 -14.96
C PRO A 181 -15.48 6.37 -16.12
N ARG A 182 -15.20 7.23 -17.11
CA ARG A 182 -14.38 6.90 -18.29
C ARG A 182 -12.89 7.00 -17.98
N VAL A 183 -12.48 7.92 -17.10
CA VAL A 183 -11.09 8.06 -16.62
C VAL A 183 -10.55 6.72 -16.12
N TYR A 184 -11.33 6.01 -15.30
CA TYR A 184 -10.89 4.75 -14.72
C TYR A 184 -10.76 3.62 -15.74
N ARG A 185 -11.58 3.63 -16.81
CA ARG A 185 -11.46 2.67 -17.91
C ARG A 185 -10.20 2.93 -18.73
N VAL A 186 -9.88 4.20 -19.00
CA VAL A 186 -8.68 4.61 -19.74
C VAL A 186 -7.42 4.31 -18.92
N LEU A 187 -7.43 4.55 -17.61
CA LEU A 187 -6.30 4.22 -16.72
C LEU A 187 -6.08 2.71 -16.60
N ALA A 188 -7.16 1.92 -16.47
CA ALA A 188 -7.05 0.46 -16.47
C ALA A 188 -6.49 -0.07 -17.81
N ALA A 189 -6.94 0.51 -18.92
CA ALA A 189 -6.44 0.20 -20.24
C ALA A 189 -4.94 0.53 -20.42
N LEU A 190 -4.50 1.67 -19.91
CA LEU A 190 -3.10 2.07 -19.94
C LEU A 190 -2.20 1.10 -19.17
N LEU A 191 -2.60 0.71 -17.95
CA LEU A 191 -1.84 -0.25 -17.14
C LEU A 191 -1.74 -1.63 -17.81
N LEU A 192 -2.77 -2.05 -18.54
CA LEU A 192 -2.73 -3.30 -19.32
C LEU A 192 -1.78 -3.20 -20.53
N LEU A 193 -1.71 -2.03 -21.18
CA LEU A 193 -0.79 -1.79 -22.29
C LEU A 193 0.68 -1.73 -21.84
N GLU A 194 0.96 -1.12 -20.68
CA GLU A 194 2.30 -1.12 -20.08
C GLU A 194 2.76 -2.54 -19.73
N GLN A 195 1.89 -3.33 -19.08
CA GLN A 195 2.22 -4.73 -18.72
C GLN A 195 2.46 -5.61 -19.95
N ALA A 196 1.73 -5.38 -21.05
CA ALA A 196 1.93 -6.10 -22.30
C ALA A 196 3.26 -5.73 -22.97
N GLY A 197 3.66 -4.45 -22.92
CA GLY A 197 4.97 -4.00 -23.39
C GLY A 197 6.13 -4.61 -22.60
N ASP A 198 6.01 -4.66 -21.27
CA ASP A 198 7.01 -5.27 -20.38
C ASP A 198 7.15 -6.79 -20.59
N ASN A 199 6.03 -7.49 -20.83
CA ASN A 199 6.06 -8.93 -21.12
C ASN A 199 6.65 -9.22 -22.51
N ALA A 200 6.35 -8.43 -23.53
CA ALA A 200 6.95 -8.56 -24.86
C ALA A 200 8.47 -8.31 -24.83
N GLY A 201 8.93 -7.35 -24.03
CA GLY A 201 10.36 -7.09 -23.80
C GLY A 201 11.09 -8.23 -23.06
N ARG A 202 10.40 -8.95 -22.17
CA ARG A 202 10.96 -10.10 -21.45
C ARG A 202 10.98 -11.38 -22.27
N GLU A 203 10.00 -11.63 -23.13
CA GLU A 203 10.00 -12.77 -24.03
C GLU A 203 11.06 -12.62 -25.14
N GLY A 204 11.32 -11.40 -25.61
CA GLY A 204 12.41 -11.10 -26.54
C GLY A 204 13.82 -11.26 -25.96
N ALA A 205 13.98 -11.16 -24.63
CA ALA A 205 15.27 -11.32 -23.96
C ALA A 205 15.62 -12.79 -23.60
N SER A 206 14.70 -13.74 -23.84
CA SER A 206 14.90 -15.16 -23.53
C SER A 206 15.54 -15.97 -24.68
N TRP A 207 15.88 -15.33 -25.81
CA TRP A 207 16.50 -15.97 -26.98
C TRP A 207 17.73 -15.22 -27.50
N ALA A 208 18.60 -14.76 -26.60
CA ALA A 208 19.95 -14.30 -26.92
C ALA A 208 20.99 -14.98 -26.03
#